data_AF-A0A9W8PRZ2-F1
#
_entry.id   AF-A0A9W8PRZ2-F1
#
_cell.length_a   1.000
_cell.length_b   1.000
_cell.length_c   1.000
_cell.angle_alpha   90.00
_cell.angle_beta   90.00
_cell.angle_gamma   90.00
#
_symmetry.space_group_name_H-M   'P 1'
#
loop_
_entity.id
_entity.type
_entity.pdbx_description
1 polymer ?
#
loop_
_entity_poly.entity_id
_entity_poly.type
_entity_poly.pdbx_seq_one_letter_code
_entity_poly.pdbx_strand_id
1 'polypeptide(L)'
;MPPIEKTVALLHGTKFDTSVLLHDLFPMGNLSGICLRVYFSKDFSAADFIIANSALLQLFTEQSEEVSDNAGSIRYAHLCRTNVETALLNLPLHLPATMDSISALLLGAFHTMEISKPSLCWTLSSKASELSQTLGYHRIPCTREGFVSEKDRHGQLFFWFTYFIDKSLSLRLGRASTIQDWDITTPMVVGPGTPSLIDVSIIMWINTARCQGKIYENLYSPDAIMQPDHVRKSRIQDISGDLQKLEQEACNIKVSCA
;
A
#
# COMPACT_ATOMS: atom_id res chain seq x y z
N MET A 1 7.09 -21.97 -6.14
CA MET A 1 7.68 -21.01 -7.09
C MET A 1 7.46 -21.47 -8.53
N PRO A 2 7.26 -20.56 -9.49
CA PRO A 2 7.34 -20.87 -10.93
C PRO A 2 8.69 -21.50 -11.33
N PRO A 3 8.83 -22.07 -12.54
CA PRO A 3 10.14 -22.51 -13.04
C PRO A 3 11.12 -21.34 -13.15
N ILE A 4 12.37 -21.55 -12.72
CA ILE A 4 13.36 -20.47 -12.65
C ILE A 4 13.64 -19.86 -14.02
N GLU A 5 13.66 -20.66 -15.08
CA GLU A 5 13.90 -20.21 -16.45
C GLU A 5 12.81 -19.23 -16.90
N LYS A 6 11.56 -19.49 -16.49
CA LYS A 6 10.42 -18.61 -16.79
C LYS A 6 10.47 -17.34 -15.96
N THR A 7 10.85 -17.43 -14.69
CA THR A 7 11.04 -16.25 -13.84
C THR A 7 12.17 -15.36 -14.36
N VAL A 8 13.34 -15.92 -14.71
CA VAL A 8 14.47 -15.13 -15.23
C VAL A 8 14.08 -14.47 -16.56
N ALA A 9 13.42 -15.19 -17.46
CA ALA A 9 12.94 -14.63 -18.72
C ALA A 9 11.94 -13.47 -18.48
N LEU A 10 11.03 -13.61 -17.52
CA LEU A 10 10.08 -12.57 -17.14
C LEU A 10 10.80 -11.32 -16.60
N LEU A 11 11.74 -11.51 -15.66
CA LEU A 11 12.49 -10.41 -15.03
C LEU A 11 13.41 -9.68 -16.02
N HIS A 12 13.97 -10.37 -17.03
CA HIS A 12 14.77 -9.75 -18.07
C HIS A 12 13.91 -9.05 -19.14
N GLY A 13 12.70 -9.56 -19.39
CA GLY A 13 11.78 -9.05 -20.40
C GLY A 13 10.93 -7.86 -19.93
N THR A 14 10.87 -7.61 -18.61
CA THR A 14 10.05 -6.51 -18.08
C THR A 14 10.74 -5.18 -18.29
N LYS A 15 10.08 -4.28 -19.02
CA LYS A 15 10.30 -2.84 -18.88
C LYS A 15 9.47 -2.44 -17.66
N PHE A 16 10.09 -2.04 -16.56
CA PHE A 16 9.44 -1.79 -15.26
C PHE A 16 8.44 -0.61 -15.22
N ASP A 17 7.88 -0.21 -16.37
CA ASP A 17 7.06 0.99 -16.52
C ASP A 17 5.56 0.76 -16.29
N THR A 18 5.07 -0.49 -16.20
CA THR A 18 3.63 -0.78 -16.41
C THR A 18 2.76 -0.97 -15.17
N SER A 19 3.31 -1.07 -13.95
CA SER A 19 2.51 -0.96 -12.72
C SER A 19 3.15 -0.04 -11.68
N VAL A 20 2.91 1.24 -11.95
CA VAL A 20 3.27 2.44 -11.17
C VAL A 20 3.09 2.29 -9.66
N LEU A 21 1.98 1.69 -9.20
CA LEU A 21 1.67 1.55 -7.78
C LEU A 21 2.67 0.63 -7.07
N LEU A 22 2.99 -0.46 -7.75
CA LEU A 22 3.76 -1.57 -7.20
C LEU A 22 5.25 -1.24 -7.24
N HIS A 23 5.76 -0.67 -8.34
CA HIS A 23 7.16 -0.25 -8.46
C HIS A 23 7.64 0.63 -7.27
N ASP A 24 6.79 1.54 -6.79
CA ASP A 24 7.14 2.46 -5.69
C ASP A 24 6.76 1.92 -4.30
N LEU A 25 5.75 1.03 -4.21
CA LEU A 25 5.48 0.24 -3.00
C LEU A 25 6.54 -0.81 -2.72
N PHE A 26 7.27 -1.21 -3.75
CA PHE A 26 8.33 -2.16 -3.58
C PHE A 26 9.67 -1.42 -3.45
N PRO A 27 10.49 -1.74 -2.45
CA PRO A 27 11.93 -1.57 -2.54
C PRO A 27 12.48 -2.55 -3.60
N MET A 28 12.10 -2.43 -4.89
CA MET A 28 12.50 -3.33 -5.98
C MET A 28 13.97 -3.21 -6.37
N GLY A 29 14.77 -2.44 -5.63
CA GLY A 29 16.21 -2.37 -5.81
C GLY A 29 16.89 -3.74 -5.87
N ASN A 30 16.24 -4.82 -5.39
CA ASN A 30 16.74 -6.18 -5.58
C ASN A 30 15.67 -7.30 -5.70
N LEU A 31 14.59 -7.14 -6.49
CA LEU A 31 13.63 -8.25 -6.70
C LEU A 31 14.32 -9.53 -7.19
N SER A 32 15.27 -9.39 -8.12
CA SER A 32 16.05 -10.52 -8.61
C SER A 32 16.80 -11.24 -7.48
N GLY A 33 17.40 -10.50 -6.55
CA GLY A 33 18.07 -11.08 -5.39
C GLY A 33 17.12 -11.73 -4.39
N ILE A 34 15.92 -11.17 -4.17
CA ILE A 34 14.89 -11.80 -3.34
C ILE A 34 14.41 -13.10 -3.99
N CYS A 35 14.12 -13.08 -5.31
CA CYS A 35 13.77 -14.27 -6.06
C CYS A 35 14.86 -15.35 -5.95
N LEU A 36 16.13 -14.99 -6.20
CA LEU A 36 17.27 -15.92 -6.10
C LEU A 36 17.39 -16.50 -4.68
N ARG A 37 17.21 -15.67 -3.64
CA ARG A 37 17.22 -16.14 -2.24
C ARG A 37 16.12 -17.18 -2.02
N VAL A 38 14.90 -16.94 -2.50
CA VAL A 38 13.79 -17.89 -2.36
C VAL A 38 14.00 -19.17 -3.18
N TYR A 39 14.63 -19.08 -4.36
CA TYR A 39 14.91 -20.26 -5.19
C TYR A 39 16.03 -21.15 -4.62
N PHE A 40 17.06 -20.56 -4.02
CA PHE A 40 18.31 -21.27 -3.72
C PHE A 40 18.66 -21.37 -2.23
N SER A 41 18.09 -20.52 -1.37
CA SER A 41 18.31 -20.59 0.06
C SER A 41 17.23 -21.42 0.74
N LYS A 42 17.58 -22.11 1.84
CA LYS A 42 16.60 -22.70 2.76
C LYS A 42 16.20 -21.75 3.89
N ASP A 43 16.97 -20.68 4.08
CA ASP A 43 16.84 -19.75 5.20
C ASP A 43 16.16 -18.43 4.79
N PHE A 44 15.33 -18.44 3.73
CA PHE A 44 14.53 -17.27 3.37
C PHE A 44 13.45 -17.02 4.42
N SER A 45 13.13 -15.76 4.67
CA SER A 45 12.05 -15.39 5.59
C SER A 45 10.67 -15.53 4.93
N ALA A 46 9.62 -15.65 5.74
CA ALA A 46 8.25 -15.59 5.23
C ALA A 46 7.97 -14.29 4.43
N ALA A 47 8.61 -13.19 4.84
CA ALA A 47 8.53 -11.92 4.13
C ALA A 47 9.16 -12.00 2.73
N ASP A 48 10.37 -12.57 2.61
CA ASP A 48 11.03 -12.78 1.30
C ASP A 48 10.13 -13.58 0.35
N PHE A 49 9.51 -14.65 0.87
CA PHE A 49 8.63 -15.52 0.08
C PHE A 49 7.37 -14.80 -0.40
N ILE A 50 6.73 -14.01 0.48
CA ILE A 50 5.55 -13.21 0.13
C ILE A 50 5.93 -12.15 -0.90
N ILE A 51 6.99 -11.38 -0.66
CA ILE A 51 7.45 -10.32 -1.57
C ILE A 51 7.73 -10.89 -2.96
N ALA A 52 8.50 -11.99 -3.05
CA ALA A 52 8.82 -12.63 -4.32
C ALA A 52 7.56 -13.10 -5.05
N ASN A 53 6.65 -13.82 -4.37
CA ASN A 53 5.46 -14.34 -5.04
C ASN A 53 4.43 -13.24 -5.37
N SER A 54 4.32 -12.18 -4.56
CA SER A 54 3.47 -11.03 -4.88
C SER A 54 3.97 -10.28 -6.12
N ALA A 55 5.28 -10.04 -6.21
CA ALA A 55 5.86 -9.44 -7.41
C ALA A 55 5.69 -10.33 -8.65
N LEU A 56 5.99 -11.63 -8.54
CA LEU A 56 5.80 -12.56 -9.66
C LEU A 56 4.33 -12.72 -10.06
N LEU A 57 3.40 -12.71 -9.09
CA LEU A 57 1.97 -12.71 -9.37
C LEU A 57 1.60 -11.55 -10.27
N GLN A 58 2.04 -10.34 -9.92
CA GLN A 58 1.77 -9.15 -10.72
C GLN A 58 2.37 -9.29 -12.12
N LEU A 59 3.66 -9.57 -12.21
CA LEU A 59 4.38 -9.63 -13.48
C LEU A 59 3.81 -10.69 -14.44
N PHE A 60 3.42 -11.86 -13.93
CA PHE A 60 2.76 -12.88 -14.75
C PHE A 60 1.33 -12.52 -15.13
N THR A 61 0.63 -11.73 -14.32
CA THR A 61 -0.70 -11.20 -14.64
C THR A 61 -0.60 -10.20 -15.79
N GLU A 62 0.29 -9.22 -15.69
CA GLU A 62 0.56 -8.24 -16.75
C GLU A 62 0.97 -8.91 -18.07
N GLN A 63 1.94 -9.83 -18.02
CA GLN A 63 2.35 -10.58 -19.20
C GLN A 63 1.19 -11.36 -19.83
N SER A 64 0.26 -11.86 -19.02
CA SER A 64 -0.90 -12.58 -19.54
C SER A 64 -1.89 -11.69 -20.29
N GLU A 65 -1.95 -10.40 -19.96
CA GLU A 65 -2.81 -9.43 -20.62
C GLU A 65 -2.22 -8.96 -21.96
N GLU A 66 -0.89 -8.96 -22.09
CA GLU A 66 -0.19 -8.50 -23.30
C GLU A 66 -0.06 -9.58 -24.41
N VAL A 67 -0.02 -10.87 -24.05
CA VAL A 67 0.32 -11.96 -24.98
C VAL A 67 -0.91 -12.79 -25.34
N SER A 68 -1.07 -13.12 -26.63
CA SER A 68 -2.21 -13.91 -27.13
C SER A 68 -2.18 -15.40 -26.76
N ASP A 69 -0.99 -15.99 -26.58
CA ASP A 69 -0.79 -17.34 -26.02
C ASP A 69 -0.25 -17.24 -24.58
N ASN A 70 -1.16 -17.01 -23.63
CA ASN A 70 -0.86 -16.66 -22.23
C ASN A 70 -1.11 -17.77 -21.21
N ALA A 71 -1.47 -18.98 -21.66
CA ALA A 71 -1.88 -20.07 -20.75
C ALA A 71 -0.79 -20.40 -19.70
N GLY A 72 0.49 -20.30 -20.09
CA GLY A 72 1.61 -20.44 -19.17
C GLY A 72 1.66 -19.35 -18.10
N SER A 73 1.54 -18.08 -18.50
CA SER A 73 1.59 -16.92 -17.59
C SER A 73 0.41 -16.92 -16.63
N ILE A 74 -0.80 -17.22 -17.12
CA ILE A 74 -2.00 -17.40 -16.27
C ILE A 74 -1.75 -18.49 -15.21
N ARG A 75 -1.20 -19.64 -15.61
CA ARG A 75 -0.88 -20.73 -14.69
C ARG A 75 0.14 -20.30 -13.62
N TYR A 76 1.17 -19.55 -13.99
CA TYR A 76 2.18 -19.08 -13.05
C TYR A 76 1.65 -17.99 -12.12
N ALA A 77 0.82 -17.07 -12.63
CA ALA A 77 0.10 -16.10 -11.81
C ALA A 77 -0.75 -16.81 -10.75
N HIS A 78 -1.54 -17.82 -11.14
CA HIS A 78 -2.32 -18.62 -10.18
C HIS A 78 -1.44 -19.31 -9.13
N LEU A 79 -0.32 -19.90 -9.54
CA LEU A 79 0.62 -20.52 -8.60
C LEU A 79 1.18 -19.50 -7.59
N CYS A 80 1.60 -18.32 -8.06
CA CYS A 80 2.08 -17.25 -7.20
C CYS A 80 1.00 -16.77 -6.23
N ARG A 81 -0.25 -16.63 -6.70
CA ARG A 81 -1.40 -16.30 -5.85
C ARG A 81 -1.59 -17.31 -4.72
N THR A 82 -1.62 -18.61 -5.05
CA THR A 82 -1.75 -19.66 -4.03
C THR A 82 -0.61 -19.61 -3.01
N ASN A 83 0.62 -19.35 -3.46
CA ASN A 83 1.78 -19.22 -2.57
C ASN A 83 1.63 -18.01 -1.63
N VAL A 84 1.22 -16.84 -2.14
CA VAL A 84 0.99 -15.64 -1.32
C VAL A 84 -0.10 -15.91 -0.29
N GLU A 85 -1.26 -16.42 -0.70
CA GLU A 85 -2.37 -16.68 0.21
C GLU A 85 -2.01 -17.70 1.30
N THR A 86 -1.31 -18.77 0.91
CA THR A 86 -0.83 -19.78 1.87
C THR A 86 0.18 -19.18 2.84
N ALA A 87 1.12 -18.37 2.36
CA ALA A 87 2.13 -17.75 3.22
C ALA A 87 1.52 -16.74 4.19
N LEU A 88 0.57 -15.92 3.74
CA LEU A 88 -0.15 -14.95 4.58
C LEU A 88 -0.91 -15.63 5.72
N LEU A 89 -1.55 -16.78 5.46
CA LEU A 89 -2.25 -17.54 6.49
C LEU A 89 -1.31 -18.17 7.53
N ASN A 90 -0.04 -18.35 7.19
CA ASN A 90 0.97 -18.95 8.06
C ASN A 90 1.94 -17.92 8.65
N LEU A 91 1.66 -16.62 8.53
CA LEU A 91 2.47 -15.59 9.16
C LEU A 91 2.41 -15.71 10.69
N PRO A 92 3.55 -15.67 11.39
CA PRO A 92 3.55 -15.69 12.85
C PRO A 92 2.92 -14.41 13.39
N LEU A 93 2.24 -14.50 14.54
CA LEU A 93 1.65 -13.33 15.21
C LEU A 93 2.73 -12.29 15.59
N HIS A 94 3.91 -12.76 15.99
CA HIS A 94 5.05 -11.95 16.40
C HIS A 94 6.04 -11.77 15.24
N LEU A 95 5.68 -10.91 14.29
CA LEU A 95 6.59 -10.48 13.23
C LEU A 95 7.62 -9.48 13.77
N PRO A 96 8.89 -9.57 13.36
CA PRO A 96 9.88 -8.55 13.72
C PRO A 96 9.54 -7.22 13.03
N ALA A 97 9.83 -6.11 13.70
CA ALA A 97 9.70 -4.78 13.10
C ALA A 97 10.83 -4.57 12.09
N THR A 98 10.57 -4.89 10.82
CA THR A 98 11.49 -4.69 9.71
C THR A 98 10.75 -4.15 8.49
N MET A 99 11.48 -3.50 7.58
CA MET A 99 10.95 -3.06 6.29
C MET A 99 10.35 -4.23 5.50
N ASP A 100 11.01 -5.39 5.48
CA ASP A 100 10.53 -6.57 4.75
C ASP A 100 9.22 -7.09 5.33
N SER A 101 9.06 -7.08 6.66
CA SER A 101 7.82 -7.49 7.31
C SER A 101 6.66 -6.55 6.96
N ILE A 102 6.91 -5.24 6.98
CA ILE A 102 5.89 -4.24 6.59
C ILE A 102 5.55 -4.39 5.10
N SER A 103 6.55 -4.58 4.23
CA SER A 103 6.37 -4.80 2.80
C SER A 103 5.47 -6.01 2.54
N ALA A 104 5.78 -7.16 3.16
CA ALA A 104 5.00 -8.38 3.01
C ALA A 104 3.55 -8.20 3.50
N LEU A 105 3.34 -7.50 4.62
CA LEU A 105 2.00 -7.21 5.15
C LEU A 105 1.22 -6.28 4.23
N LEU A 106 1.85 -5.22 3.70
CA LEU A 106 1.21 -4.29 2.77
C LEU A 106 0.86 -4.98 1.45
N LEU A 107 1.76 -5.76 0.88
CA LEU A 107 1.48 -6.54 -0.34
C LEU A 107 0.33 -7.52 -0.12
N GLY A 108 0.29 -8.18 1.05
CA GLY A 108 -0.85 -9.01 1.43
C GLY A 108 -2.14 -8.21 1.62
N ALA A 109 -2.07 -7.01 2.19
CA ALA A 109 -3.21 -6.13 2.37
C ALA A 109 -3.76 -5.67 1.01
N PHE A 110 -2.91 -5.27 0.06
CA PHE A 110 -3.32 -4.94 -1.31
C PHE A 110 -3.97 -6.13 -2.00
N HIS A 111 -3.31 -7.30 -2.00
CA HIS A 111 -3.88 -8.53 -2.57
C HIS A 111 -5.27 -8.83 -2.00
N THR A 112 -5.42 -8.78 -0.68
CA THR A 112 -6.70 -9.07 0.00
C THR A 112 -7.75 -7.99 -0.22
N MET A 113 -7.34 -6.75 -0.47
CA MET A 113 -8.23 -5.66 -0.91
C MET A 113 -8.78 -5.93 -2.31
N GLU A 114 -7.93 -6.35 -3.26
CA GLU A 114 -8.32 -6.67 -4.64
C GLU A 114 -9.32 -7.83 -4.71
N ILE A 115 -9.08 -8.90 -3.95
CA ILE A 115 -10.00 -10.05 -3.88
C ILE A 115 -11.15 -9.84 -2.88
N SER A 116 -11.38 -8.60 -2.42
CA SER A 116 -12.51 -8.21 -1.58
C SER A 116 -12.64 -9.02 -0.28
N LYS A 117 -11.52 -9.26 0.42
CA LYS A 117 -11.44 -9.86 1.75
C LYS A 117 -11.08 -8.81 2.82
N PRO A 118 -11.97 -7.84 3.11
CA PRO A 118 -11.63 -6.67 3.92
C PRO A 118 -11.27 -6.99 5.38
N SER A 119 -11.78 -8.08 5.96
CA SER A 119 -11.41 -8.50 7.32
C SER A 119 -9.96 -8.95 7.44
N LEU A 120 -9.46 -9.69 6.43
CA LEU A 120 -8.05 -10.09 6.39
C LEU A 120 -7.17 -8.89 6.05
N CYS A 121 -7.60 -8.04 5.12
CA CYS A 121 -6.94 -6.76 4.79
C CYS A 121 -6.75 -5.90 6.05
N TRP A 122 -7.79 -5.75 6.88
CA TRP A 122 -7.72 -5.04 8.16
C TRP A 122 -6.71 -5.65 9.13
N THR A 123 -6.65 -6.97 9.21
CA THR A 123 -5.71 -7.67 10.10
C THR A 123 -4.26 -7.40 9.69
N LEU A 124 -3.98 -7.51 8.39
CA LEU A 124 -2.65 -7.26 7.83
C LEU A 124 -2.26 -5.78 7.96
N SER A 125 -3.18 -4.85 7.64
CA SER A 125 -2.93 -3.41 7.74
C SER A 125 -2.74 -2.93 9.18
N SER A 126 -3.50 -3.49 10.13
CA SER A 126 -3.34 -3.20 11.56
C SER A 126 -1.95 -3.62 12.04
N LYS A 127 -1.47 -4.80 11.61
CA LYS A 127 -0.12 -5.25 11.96
C LYS A 127 0.95 -4.38 11.28
N ALA A 128 0.76 -4.00 10.03
CA ALA A 128 1.66 -3.08 9.32
C ALA A 128 1.73 -1.71 10.02
N SER A 129 0.60 -1.22 10.55
CA SER A 129 0.51 0.02 11.34
C SER A 129 1.32 -0.08 12.62
N GLU A 130 1.17 -1.15 13.39
CA GLU A 130 1.96 -1.42 14.59
C GLU A 130 3.47 -1.43 14.29
N LEU A 131 3.90 -2.16 13.25
CA LEU A 131 5.32 -2.25 12.89
C LEU A 131 5.86 -0.91 12.36
N SER A 132 5.08 -0.18 11.57
CA SER A 132 5.46 1.15 11.06
C SER A 132 5.63 2.16 12.20
N GLN A 133 4.75 2.12 13.20
CA GLN A 133 4.87 2.96 14.39
C GLN A 133 6.08 2.55 15.25
N THR A 134 6.33 1.25 15.40
CA THR A 134 7.50 0.70 16.11
C THR A 134 8.82 1.15 15.48
N LEU A 135 8.89 1.24 14.15
CA LEU A 135 10.06 1.76 13.42
C LEU A 135 10.14 3.29 13.37
N GLY A 136 9.16 4.00 13.94
CA GLY A 136 9.13 5.47 13.95
C GLY A 136 8.70 6.10 12.63
N TYR A 137 8.12 5.35 11.69
CA TYR A 137 7.77 5.87 10.36
C TYR A 137 6.63 6.89 10.35
N HIS A 138 5.88 7.02 11.44
CA HIS A 138 4.89 8.07 11.68
C HIS A 138 5.51 9.43 12.04
N ARG A 139 6.80 9.46 12.40
CA ARG A 139 7.53 10.66 12.85
C ARG A 139 8.90 10.82 12.19
N ILE A 140 8.99 10.55 10.89
CA ILE A 140 10.24 10.70 10.12
C ILE A 140 10.59 12.19 10.04
N PRO A 141 11.83 12.59 10.41
CA PRO A 141 12.25 13.97 10.32
C PRO A 141 12.42 14.40 8.86
N CYS A 142 12.09 15.66 8.58
CA CYS A 142 12.39 16.29 7.30
C CYS A 142 13.73 17.04 7.33
N THR A 143 14.31 17.24 6.15
CA THR A 143 15.44 18.16 5.93
C THR A 143 14.98 19.60 6.10
N ARG A 144 15.92 20.55 6.10
CA ARG A 144 15.59 21.99 6.15
C ARG A 144 14.70 22.46 4.99
N GLU A 145 14.72 21.73 3.90
CA GLU A 145 13.92 22.00 2.69
C GLU A 145 12.52 21.35 2.77
N GLY A 146 12.22 20.62 3.85
CA GLY A 146 10.92 20.00 4.09
C GLY A 146 10.77 18.58 3.53
N PHE A 147 11.84 17.99 2.97
CA PHE A 147 11.81 16.66 2.34
C PHE A 147 12.31 15.55 3.26
N VAL A 148 11.88 14.31 3.01
CA VAL A 148 12.46 13.13 3.68
C VAL A 148 13.76 12.76 3.00
N SER A 149 14.76 12.32 3.78
CA SER A 149 16.03 11.87 3.23
C SER A 149 15.87 10.57 2.43
N GLU A 150 16.68 10.37 1.39
CA GLU A 150 16.60 9.18 0.52
C GLU A 150 16.63 7.85 1.30
N LYS A 151 17.39 7.78 2.40
CA LYS A 151 17.46 6.58 3.27
C LYS A 151 16.12 6.25 3.96
N ASP A 152 15.29 7.26 4.20
CA ASP A 152 14.02 7.12 4.93
C ASP A 152 12.81 7.11 3.99
N ARG A 153 13.02 7.31 2.67
CA ARG A 153 11.96 7.40 1.66
C ARG A 153 11.05 6.17 1.63
N HIS A 154 11.62 4.97 1.73
CA HIS A 154 10.82 3.74 1.79
C HIS A 154 9.96 3.67 3.07
N GLY A 155 10.51 4.09 4.22
CA GLY A 155 9.75 4.17 5.47
C GLY A 155 8.59 5.16 5.37
N GLN A 156 8.82 6.31 4.74
CA GLN A 156 7.79 7.31 4.46
C GLN A 156 6.66 6.72 3.59
N LEU A 157 7.02 6.06 2.48
CA LEU A 157 6.05 5.42 1.58
C LEU A 157 5.23 4.35 2.32
N PHE A 158 5.89 3.43 3.04
CA PHE A 158 5.21 2.37 3.79
C PHE A 158 4.23 2.92 4.82
N PHE A 159 4.63 3.95 5.56
CA PHE A 159 3.75 4.59 6.50
C PHE A 159 2.51 5.16 5.82
N TRP A 160 2.69 5.90 4.73
CA TRP A 160 1.56 6.52 4.04
C TRP A 160 0.63 5.53 3.34
N PHE A 161 1.16 4.43 2.80
CA PHE A 161 0.32 3.34 2.27
C PHE A 161 -0.43 2.61 3.39
N THR A 162 0.22 2.40 4.53
CA THR A 162 -0.45 1.85 5.72
C THR A 162 -1.58 2.77 6.18
N TYR A 163 -1.32 4.07 6.26
CA TYR A 163 -2.30 5.10 6.59
C TYR A 163 -3.49 5.09 5.61
N PHE A 164 -3.20 5.02 4.31
CA PHE A 164 -4.22 4.95 3.27
C PHE A 164 -5.17 3.77 3.49
N ILE A 165 -4.63 2.55 3.62
CA ILE A 165 -5.43 1.34 3.81
C ILE A 165 -6.21 1.41 5.12
N ASP A 166 -5.57 1.84 6.22
CA ASP A 166 -6.19 1.93 7.55
C ASP A 166 -7.42 2.86 7.57
N LYS A 167 -7.31 4.08 7.04
CA LYS A 167 -8.44 5.02 7.01
C LYS A 167 -9.55 4.55 6.06
N SER A 168 -9.20 4.01 4.89
CA SER A 168 -10.17 3.47 3.94
C SER A 168 -10.98 2.32 4.56
N LEU A 169 -10.32 1.41 5.28
CA LEU A 169 -11.00 0.29 5.94
C LEU A 169 -11.75 0.71 7.19
N SER A 170 -11.28 1.72 7.92
CA SER A 170 -11.97 2.27 9.10
C SER A 170 -13.42 2.65 8.75
N LEU A 171 -13.60 3.41 7.67
CA LEU A 171 -14.91 3.76 7.16
C LEU A 171 -15.68 2.52 6.66
N ARG A 172 -15.04 1.67 5.85
CA ARG A 172 -15.71 0.51 5.23
C ARG A 172 -16.19 -0.53 6.23
N LEU A 173 -15.46 -0.72 7.33
CA LEU A 173 -15.73 -1.73 8.35
C LEU A 173 -16.39 -1.16 9.60
N GLY A 174 -16.57 0.17 9.68
CA GLY A 174 -17.13 0.83 10.85
C GLY A 174 -16.23 0.74 12.08
N ARG A 175 -14.90 0.76 11.90
CA ARG A 175 -13.91 0.61 12.98
C ARG A 175 -13.08 1.87 13.15
N ALA A 176 -12.63 2.13 14.36
CA ALA A 176 -11.67 3.20 14.63
C ALA A 176 -10.33 2.88 13.97
N SER A 177 -9.75 3.91 13.36
CA SER A 177 -8.42 3.90 12.75
C SER A 177 -7.34 3.55 13.76
N THR A 178 -6.35 2.75 13.35
CA THR A 178 -5.18 2.43 14.19
C THR A 178 -4.14 3.54 14.21
N ILE A 179 -4.26 4.53 13.32
CA ILE A 179 -3.33 5.66 13.18
C ILE A 179 -4.06 6.97 13.47
N GLN A 180 -3.58 7.72 14.45
CA GLN A 180 -4.19 9.00 14.83
C GLN A 180 -3.49 10.17 14.14
N ASP A 181 -4.26 11.08 13.55
CA ASP A 181 -3.71 12.18 12.73
C ASP A 181 -2.85 13.15 13.56
N TRP A 182 -3.17 13.33 14.85
CA TRP A 182 -2.39 14.16 15.77
C TRP A 182 -1.04 13.55 16.19
N ASP A 183 -0.78 12.30 15.80
CA ASP A 183 0.47 11.60 16.13
C ASP A 183 1.46 11.56 14.95
N ILE A 184 1.09 12.15 13.81
CA ILE A 184 1.86 12.11 12.57
C ILE A 184 2.70 13.37 12.43
N THR A 185 4.01 13.22 12.32
CA THR A 185 4.93 14.31 11.91
C THR A 185 5.68 14.02 10.62
N THR A 186 5.57 12.80 10.09
CA THR A 186 6.12 12.45 8.77
C THR A 186 5.51 13.35 7.71
N PRO A 187 6.32 14.04 6.88
CA PRO A 187 5.80 14.91 5.83
C PRO A 187 5.19 14.07 4.70
N MET A 188 4.38 14.72 3.87
CA MET A 188 3.77 14.08 2.70
C MET A 188 4.82 13.69 1.66
N VAL A 189 4.51 12.74 0.78
CA VAL A 189 5.40 12.27 -0.30
C VAL A 189 5.54 13.37 -1.34
N VAL A 190 6.47 14.30 -1.10
CA VAL A 190 6.83 15.38 -2.01
C VAL A 190 8.34 15.33 -2.19
N GLY A 191 8.78 15.12 -3.42
CA GLY A 191 10.20 15.17 -3.77
C GLY A 191 10.66 16.59 -4.14
N PRO A 192 11.98 16.83 -4.24
CA PRO A 192 12.51 18.06 -4.81
C PRO A 192 12.19 18.12 -6.32
N GLY A 193 11.53 19.20 -6.76
CA GLY A 193 11.19 19.43 -8.18
C GLY A 193 9.71 19.24 -8.49
N THR A 194 9.39 19.03 -9.77
CA THR A 194 8.01 18.78 -10.22
C THR A 194 7.59 17.36 -9.81
N PRO A 195 6.47 17.20 -9.08
CA PRO A 195 5.96 15.87 -8.71
C PRO A 195 5.71 15.01 -9.94
N SER A 196 6.10 13.73 -9.88
CA SER A 196 5.72 12.76 -10.90
C SER A 196 4.22 12.48 -10.85
N LEU A 197 3.66 11.87 -11.90
CA LEU A 197 2.26 11.42 -11.89
C LEU A 197 1.97 10.46 -10.72
N ILE A 198 2.98 9.71 -10.31
CA ILE A 198 2.89 8.74 -9.23
C ILE A 198 2.80 9.45 -7.88
N ASP A 199 3.69 10.42 -7.63
CA ASP A 199 3.67 11.25 -6.41
C ASP A 199 2.30 11.92 -6.25
N VAL A 200 1.77 12.49 -7.34
CA VAL A 200 0.46 13.11 -7.38
C VAL A 200 -0.65 12.12 -7.04
N SER A 201 -0.59 10.90 -7.59
CA SER A 201 -1.56 9.84 -7.31
C SER A 201 -1.53 9.39 -5.85
N ILE A 202 -0.34 9.22 -5.28
CA ILE A 202 -0.13 8.86 -3.88
C ILE A 202 -0.71 9.95 -2.96
N ILE A 203 -0.37 11.22 -3.21
CA ILE A 203 -0.90 12.36 -2.46
C ILE A 203 -2.44 12.36 -2.50
N MET A 204 -3.02 12.17 -3.69
CA MET A 204 -4.46 12.12 -3.87
C MET A 204 -5.11 10.97 -3.09
N TRP A 205 -4.54 9.77 -3.12
CA TRP A 205 -5.06 8.64 -2.34
C TRP A 205 -5.00 8.90 -0.85
N ILE A 206 -3.90 9.46 -0.34
CA ILE A 206 -3.74 9.76 1.08
C ILE A 206 -4.74 10.84 1.54
N ASN A 207 -4.92 11.88 0.74
CA ASN A 207 -5.90 12.93 1.04
C ASN A 207 -7.34 12.39 1.00
N THR A 208 -7.65 11.50 0.06
CA THR A 208 -8.92 10.77 0.01
C THR A 208 -9.12 9.92 1.25
N ALA A 209 -8.11 9.15 1.64
CA ALA A 209 -8.12 8.35 2.86
C ALA A 209 -8.31 9.20 4.12
N ARG A 210 -7.66 10.36 4.23
CA ARG A 210 -7.89 11.29 5.34
C ARG A 210 -9.35 11.73 5.42
N CYS A 211 -9.98 12.03 4.29
CA CYS A 211 -11.42 12.34 4.25
C CYS A 211 -12.28 11.14 4.65
N GLN A 212 -11.95 9.93 4.20
CA GLN A 212 -12.64 8.70 4.63
C GLN A 212 -12.54 8.48 6.15
N GLY A 213 -11.36 8.73 6.73
CA GLY A 213 -11.14 8.72 8.17
C GLY A 213 -12.04 9.71 8.90
N LYS A 214 -12.06 10.98 8.45
CA LYS A 214 -12.94 12.02 9.00
C LYS A 214 -14.42 11.64 8.89
N ILE A 215 -14.84 11.05 7.76
CA ILE A 215 -16.23 10.61 7.57
C ILE A 215 -16.59 9.58 8.64
N TYR A 216 -15.75 8.57 8.86
CA TYR A 216 -16.00 7.61 9.93
C TYR A 216 -16.04 8.30 11.29
N GLU A 217 -14.98 9.00 11.65
CA GLU A 217 -14.79 9.60 12.97
C GLU A 217 -15.90 10.57 13.34
N ASN A 218 -16.29 11.44 12.40
CA ASN A 218 -17.19 12.56 12.65
C ASN A 218 -18.66 12.27 12.34
N LEU A 219 -18.98 11.24 11.53
CA LEU A 219 -20.35 10.93 11.11
C LEU A 219 -20.84 9.54 11.53
N TYR A 220 -19.96 8.54 11.62
CA TYR A 220 -20.36 7.13 11.80
C TYR A 220 -19.81 6.46 13.07
N SER A 221 -18.86 7.08 13.77
CA SER A 221 -18.38 6.58 15.04
C SER A 221 -19.50 6.61 16.10
N PRO A 222 -19.43 5.76 17.15
CA PRO A 222 -20.40 5.80 18.23
C PRO A 222 -20.54 7.19 18.87
N ASP A 223 -19.42 7.89 19.08
CA ASP A 223 -19.42 9.27 19.59
C ASP A 223 -20.13 10.22 18.61
N ALA A 224 -19.80 10.16 17.32
CA ALA A 224 -20.39 11.01 16.30
C ALA A 224 -21.91 10.89 16.18
N ILE A 225 -22.44 9.68 16.32
CA ILE A 225 -23.88 9.43 16.26
C ILE A 225 -24.59 10.04 17.46
N MET A 226 -23.93 10.08 18.63
CA MET A 226 -24.48 10.68 19.85
C MET A 226 -24.43 12.21 19.87
N GLN A 227 -23.73 12.83 18.92
CA GLN A 227 -23.63 14.28 18.86
C GLN A 227 -24.99 14.93 18.47
N PRO A 228 -25.28 16.14 18.97
CA PRO A 228 -26.47 16.89 18.59
C PRO A 228 -26.55 17.18 17.08
N ASP A 229 -27.78 17.33 16.56
CA ASP A 229 -28.03 17.58 15.13
C ASP A 229 -27.25 18.76 14.56
N HIS A 230 -27.08 19.84 15.33
CA HIS A 230 -26.33 21.01 14.86
C HIS A 230 -24.84 20.71 14.66
N VAL A 231 -24.24 19.90 15.55
CA VAL A 231 -22.84 19.46 15.44
C VAL A 231 -22.68 18.54 14.22
N ARG A 232 -23.61 17.59 14.04
CA ARG A 232 -23.60 16.65 12.90
C ARG A 232 -23.74 17.40 11.58
N LYS A 233 -24.64 18.39 11.50
CA LYS A 233 -24.80 19.26 10.32
C LYS A 233 -23.54 20.04 9.99
N SER A 234 -22.88 20.64 10.98
CA SER A 234 -21.59 21.34 10.80
C SER A 234 -20.54 20.39 10.23
N ARG A 235 -20.37 19.20 10.84
CA ARG A 235 -19.41 18.19 10.38
C ARG A 235 -19.67 17.73 8.95
N ILE A 236 -20.94 17.56 8.56
CA ILE A 236 -21.32 17.23 7.17
C ILE A 236 -20.90 18.34 6.22
N GLN A 237 -21.11 19.61 6.58
CA GLN A 237 -20.70 20.75 5.75
C GLN A 237 -19.18 20.80 5.57
N ASP A 238 -18.43 20.61 6.65
CA ASP A 238 -16.96 20.59 6.62
C ASP A 238 -16.44 19.47 5.70
N ILE A 239 -16.96 18.25 5.89
CA ILE A 239 -16.60 17.08 5.06
C ILE A 239 -16.99 17.27 3.60
N SER A 240 -18.15 17.87 3.32
CA SER A 240 -18.60 18.14 1.95
C SER A 240 -17.66 19.12 1.25
N GLY A 241 -17.21 20.16 1.97
CA GLY A 241 -16.21 21.10 1.46
C GLY A 241 -14.86 20.44 1.19
N ASP A 242 -14.41 19.53 2.06
CA ASP A 242 -13.19 18.76 1.83
C ASP A 242 -13.31 17.85 0.59
N LEU A 243 -14.44 17.16 0.42
CA LEU A 243 -14.68 16.31 -0.75
C LEU A 243 -14.72 17.10 -2.07
N GLN A 244 -15.35 18.27 -2.08
CA GLN A 244 -15.38 19.15 -3.26
C GLN A 244 -13.98 19.63 -3.66
N LYS A 245 -13.12 19.95 -2.69
CA LYS A 245 -11.72 20.31 -2.97
C LYS A 245 -10.97 19.14 -3.60
N LEU A 246 -11.14 17.93 -3.07
CA LEU A 246 -10.52 16.72 -3.64
C LEU A 246 -11.00 16.43 -5.06
N GLU A 247 -12.29 16.61 -5.34
CA GLU A 247 -12.83 16.43 -6.69
C GLU A 247 -12.21 17.42 -7.67
N GLN A 248 -12.07 18.69 -7.26
CA GLN A 248 -11.43 19.71 -8.09
C GLN A 248 -9.96 19.40 -8.36
N GLU A 249 -9.21 18.98 -7.32
CA GLU A 249 -7.81 18.54 -7.46
C GLU A 249 -7.70 17.35 -8.41
N ALA A 250 -8.57 16.34 -8.27
CA ALA A 250 -8.61 15.17 -9.14
C ALA A 250 -8.87 15.53 -10.62
N CYS A 251 -9.77 16.49 -10.87
CA CYS A 251 -10.05 16.96 -12.23
C CYS A 251 -8.85 17.67 -12.85
N ASN A 252 -8.15 18.50 -12.08
CA ASN A 252 -6.96 19.22 -12.55
C ASN A 252 -5.82 18.25 -12.94
N ILE A 253 -5.68 17.14 -12.21
CA ILE A 253 -4.70 16.09 -12.52
C ILE A 253 -5.01 15.43 -13.87
N LYS A 254 -6.28 15.06 -14.12
CA LYS A 254 -6.70 14.45 -15.40
C LYS A 254 -6.44 15.37 -16.60
N VAL A 255 -6.64 16.68 -16.45
CA VAL A 255 -6.42 17.66 -17.52
C VAL A 255 -4.93 17.88 -17.79
N SER A 256 -4.07 17.79 -16.78
CA SER A 256 -2.62 17.94 -16.96
C SER A 256 -1.93 16.72 -17.59
N CYS A 257 -2.62 15.58 -17.66
CA CYS A 257 -2.09 14.31 -18.19
C CYS A 257 -2.68 13.90 -19.54
N ALA A 258 -3.64 14.67 -20.08
CA ALA A 258 -4.25 14.49 -21.39
C ALA A 258 -3.61 15.42 -22.42
#